data_AF-H1LXR3-F1
#
_entry.id   AF-H1LXR3-F1
#
_cell.length_a   1.000
_cell.length_b   1.000
_cell.length_c   1.000
_cell.angle_alpha   90.00
_cell.angle_beta   90.00
_cell.angle_gamma   90.00
#
_symmetry.space_group_name_H-M   'P 1'
#
loop_
_entity.id
_entity.type
_entity.pdbx_description
1 polymer ?
#
loop_
_entity_poly.entity_id
_entity_poly.type
_entity_poly.pdbx_seq_one_letter_code
_entity_poly.pdbx_strand_id
1 'polypeptide(L)'
;FYRRKNAGNITVKYLETGTNNPVHAQKVLDGTKKLGLNYSESPENVTYYDLDTTNLPTNDSGVYTVSPIIINYYYKRQNAGDVTATYVDVDTNTALHTPEVQSGVRKLGLPYDTDQKSFRYYDLITVPTNKSGNFD
;
A
#
# COMPACT_ATOMS: atom_id res chain seq x y z
N PHE A 1 -19.53 45.88 11.04
CA PHE A 1 -19.53 44.55 10.42
C PHE A 1 -18.25 43.81 10.82
N TYR A 2 -18.33 42.54 11.21
CA TYR A 2 -17.17 41.73 11.61
C TYR A 2 -17.04 40.48 10.73
N ARG A 3 -15.81 40.01 10.49
CA ARG A 3 -15.50 38.80 9.72
C ARG A 3 -14.48 37.95 10.47
N ARG A 4 -14.65 36.63 10.43
CA ARG A 4 -13.68 35.66 11.01
C ARG A 4 -12.33 35.76 10.30
N LYS A 5 -11.24 35.64 11.06
CA LYS A 5 -9.87 35.60 10.52
C LYS A 5 -9.59 34.26 9.85
N ASN A 6 -8.60 34.26 8.96
CA ASN A 6 -8.08 33.03 8.35
C ASN A 6 -7.27 32.23 9.38
N ALA A 7 -7.30 30.91 9.21
CA ALA A 7 -6.44 29.95 9.87
C ALA A 7 -5.40 29.41 8.88
N GLY A 8 -4.42 28.66 9.37
CA GLY A 8 -3.60 27.80 8.53
C GLY A 8 -4.44 26.67 7.93
N ASN A 9 -4.05 26.19 6.75
CA ASN A 9 -4.66 25.02 6.14
C ASN A 9 -4.29 23.75 6.92
N ILE A 10 -5.15 22.74 6.85
CA ILE A 10 -4.85 21.40 7.35
C ILE A 10 -4.49 20.54 6.15
N THR A 11 -3.35 19.84 6.20
CA THR A 11 -2.94 18.87 5.19
C THR A 11 -3.00 17.48 5.78
N VAL A 12 -3.84 16.62 5.22
CA VAL A 12 -3.95 15.21 5.59
C VAL A 12 -3.13 14.39 4.60
N LYS A 13 -2.19 13.61 5.11
CA LYS A 13 -1.34 12.71 4.32
C LYS A 13 -1.65 11.26 4.64
N TYR A 14 -1.59 10.43 3.61
CA TYR A 14 -1.81 8.99 3.68
C TYR A 14 -0.50 8.31 3.27
N LEU A 15 0.19 7.71 4.22
CA LEU A 15 1.58 7.30 4.08
C LEU A 15 1.75 5.81 4.37
N GLU A 16 2.66 5.15 3.68
CA GLU A 16 3.04 3.77 3.99
C GLU A 16 3.90 3.69 5.27
N THR A 17 3.54 2.81 6.20
CA THR A 17 4.29 2.57 7.43
C THR A 17 5.72 2.10 7.11
N GLY A 18 6.72 2.83 7.62
CA GLY A 18 8.13 2.50 7.52
C GLY A 18 8.88 3.18 6.37
N THR A 19 8.19 3.52 5.26
CA THR A 19 8.81 4.22 4.12
C THR A 19 8.38 5.68 4.03
N ASN A 20 7.22 6.05 4.61
CA ASN A 20 6.58 7.35 4.45
C ASN A 20 6.25 7.71 2.99
N ASN A 21 6.22 6.72 2.09
CA ASN A 21 5.80 6.94 0.71
C ASN A 21 4.29 7.27 0.68
N PRO A 22 3.84 8.25 -0.10
CA PRO A 22 2.42 8.51 -0.28
C PRO A 22 1.73 7.31 -0.93
N VAL A 23 0.65 6.82 -0.31
CA VAL A 23 -0.17 5.72 -0.83
C VAL A 23 -1.52 6.19 -1.39
N HIS A 24 -1.85 7.45 -1.13
CA HIS A 24 -3.06 8.10 -1.62
C HIS A 24 -2.82 9.60 -1.76
N ALA A 25 -3.63 10.28 -2.59
CA ALA A 25 -3.57 11.72 -2.75
C ALA A 25 -3.85 12.43 -1.41
N GLN A 26 -3.03 13.44 -1.09
CA GLN A 26 -3.23 14.25 0.11
C GLN A 26 -4.53 15.08 0.02
N LYS A 27 -5.15 15.33 1.18
CA LYS A 27 -6.36 16.16 1.30
C LYS A 27 -5.99 17.48 1.98
N VAL A 28 -6.51 18.59 1.47
CA VAL A 28 -6.29 19.92 2.04
C VAL A 28 -7.62 20.48 2.52
N LEU A 29 -7.70 20.80 3.81
CA LEU A 29 -8.82 21.55 4.36
C LEU A 29 -8.43 23.02 4.42
N ASP A 30 -9.12 23.82 3.62
CA ASP A 30 -8.89 25.26 3.54
C ASP A 30 -9.23 25.94 4.89
N GLY A 31 -8.28 26.73 5.38
CA GLY A 31 -8.36 27.50 6.62
C GLY A 31 -8.99 28.90 6.44
N THR A 32 -9.37 29.29 5.23
CA THR A 32 -9.95 30.61 4.96
C THR A 32 -11.18 30.85 5.82
N LYS A 33 -11.14 31.93 6.61
CA LYS A 33 -12.19 32.33 7.57
C LYS A 33 -12.58 31.22 8.55
N LYS A 34 -11.67 30.32 8.94
CA LYS A 34 -11.96 29.22 9.89
C LYS A 34 -11.29 29.35 11.26
N LEU A 35 -10.56 30.43 11.57
CA LEU A 35 -9.86 30.54 12.86
C LEU A 35 -10.79 30.30 14.06
N GLY A 36 -10.40 29.35 14.92
CA GLY A 36 -11.14 28.93 16.10
C GLY A 36 -12.41 28.11 15.84
N LEU A 37 -12.65 27.64 14.60
CA LEU A 37 -13.67 26.62 14.33
C LEU A 37 -13.10 25.23 14.58
N ASN A 38 -13.97 24.27 14.89
CA ASN A 38 -13.59 22.87 15.02
C ASN A 38 -13.28 22.26 13.65
N TYR A 39 -12.38 21.28 13.63
CA TYR A 39 -12.22 20.33 12.54
C TYR A 39 -12.28 18.92 13.09
N SER A 40 -12.65 17.99 12.20
CA SER A 40 -12.54 16.55 12.42
C SER A 40 -12.22 15.94 11.07
N GLU A 41 -11.28 15.02 11.07
CA GLU A 41 -10.91 14.23 9.91
C GLU A 41 -10.94 12.75 10.26
N SER A 42 -10.95 11.93 9.23
CA SER A 42 -10.98 10.48 9.35
C SER A 42 -10.06 9.87 8.29
N PRO A 43 -9.52 8.67 8.53
CA PRO A 43 -8.74 7.96 7.53
C PRO A 43 -9.61 7.65 6.30
N GLU A 44 -8.97 7.55 5.14
CA GLU A 44 -9.61 7.10 3.90
C GLU A 44 -9.35 5.61 3.68
N ASN A 45 -10.21 4.97 2.88
CA ASN A 45 -9.95 3.63 2.36
C ASN A 45 -8.92 3.72 1.23
N VAL A 46 -7.82 3.00 1.34
CA VAL A 46 -6.73 3.02 0.35
C VAL A 46 -6.61 1.63 -0.28
N THR A 47 -6.71 1.54 -1.61
CA THR A 47 -6.63 0.26 -2.33
C THR A 47 -5.33 -0.47 -2.03
N TYR A 48 -5.42 -1.77 -1.70
CA TYR A 48 -4.31 -2.65 -1.31
C TYR A 48 -3.67 -2.35 0.06
N TYR A 49 -4.25 -1.48 0.86
CA TYR A 49 -3.64 -1.01 2.11
C TYR A 49 -4.64 -1.04 3.27
N ASP A 50 -4.20 -1.58 4.41
CA ASP A 50 -4.91 -1.50 5.67
C ASP A 50 -4.40 -0.32 6.49
N LEU A 51 -5.29 0.38 7.20
CA LEU A 51 -4.92 1.41 8.16
C LEU A 51 -4.08 0.82 9.30
N ASP A 52 -2.98 1.47 9.63
CA ASP A 52 -2.17 1.11 10.80
C ASP A 52 -2.81 1.63 12.09
N THR A 53 -3.74 0.87 12.63
CA THR A 53 -4.48 1.21 13.86
C THR A 53 -3.60 1.32 15.10
N THR A 54 -2.34 0.87 15.04
CA THR A 54 -1.36 1.02 16.12
C THR A 54 -0.69 2.40 16.13
N ASN A 55 -0.89 3.22 15.09
CA ASN A 55 -0.25 4.52 14.91
C ASN A 55 -1.23 5.57 14.34
N LEU A 56 -2.36 5.75 15.04
CA LEU A 56 -3.35 6.76 14.66
C LEU A 56 -2.90 8.17 15.11
N PRO A 57 -3.15 9.21 14.29
CA PRO A 57 -2.87 10.58 14.68
C PRO A 57 -3.73 11.00 15.87
N THR A 58 -3.16 11.74 16.82
CA THR A 58 -3.88 12.30 17.97
C THR A 58 -4.46 13.69 17.71
N ASN A 59 -4.18 14.25 16.53
CA ASN A 59 -4.57 15.59 16.10
C ASN A 59 -5.57 15.57 14.92
N ASP A 60 -6.26 14.46 14.71
CA ASP A 60 -7.28 14.31 13.67
C ASP A 60 -8.58 15.08 13.94
N SER A 61 -8.76 15.55 15.17
CA SER A 61 -9.78 16.50 15.56
C SER A 61 -9.18 17.62 16.41
N GLY A 62 -9.81 18.78 16.40
CA GLY A 62 -9.32 19.94 17.14
C GLY A 62 -9.91 21.24 16.64
N VAL A 63 -9.14 22.33 16.80
CA VAL A 63 -9.53 23.67 16.35
C VAL A 63 -8.53 24.23 15.34
N TYR A 64 -9.02 24.95 14.34
CA TYR A 64 -8.19 25.68 13.41
C TYR A 64 -7.39 26.77 14.14
N THR A 65 -6.07 26.73 13.99
CA THR A 65 -5.14 27.75 14.51
C THR A 65 -4.55 28.58 13.37
N VAL A 66 -3.79 29.64 13.69
CA VAL A 66 -3.07 30.42 12.67
C VAL A 66 -1.99 29.58 11.97
N SER A 67 -1.44 28.58 12.68
CA SER A 67 -0.43 27.67 12.14
C SER A 67 -1.09 26.57 11.31
N PRO A 68 -0.50 26.19 10.16
CA PRO A 68 -0.92 25.01 9.43
C PRO A 68 -0.82 23.75 10.31
N ILE A 69 -1.70 22.78 10.05
CA ILE A 69 -1.73 21.50 10.76
C ILE A 69 -1.44 20.40 9.73
N ILE A 70 -0.66 19.39 10.13
CA ILE A 70 -0.43 18.19 9.33
C ILE A 70 -0.98 16.99 10.10
N ILE A 71 -1.85 16.23 9.46
CA ILE A 71 -2.40 14.96 9.98
C ILE A 71 -1.81 13.86 9.11
N ASN A 72 -1.21 12.84 9.73
CA ASN A 72 -0.67 11.69 9.01
C ASN A 72 -1.45 10.43 9.40
N TYR A 73 -2.05 9.77 8.41
CA TYR A 73 -2.54 8.41 8.55
C TYR A 73 -1.53 7.44 7.92
N TYR A 74 -1.15 6.42 8.68
CA TYR A 74 -0.20 5.40 8.23
C TYR A 74 -0.92 4.13 7.80
N TYR A 75 -0.41 3.48 6.76
CA TYR A 75 -1.02 2.31 6.14
C TYR A 75 0.00 1.20 5.90
N LYS A 76 -0.42 -0.05 6.05
CA LYS A 76 0.36 -1.25 5.74
C LYS A 76 -0.22 -1.91 4.50
N ARG A 77 0.62 -2.24 3.52
CA ARG A 77 0.18 -2.98 2.35
C ARG A 77 -0.39 -4.34 2.79
N GLN A 78 -1.51 -4.72 2.20
CA GLN A 78 -2.20 -5.97 2.47
C GLN A 78 -1.36 -7.17 2.05
N ASN A 79 -1.60 -8.30 2.71
CA ASN A 79 -1.02 -9.57 2.31
C ASN A 79 -1.79 -10.14 1.11
N ALA A 80 -1.07 -10.89 0.28
CA ALA A 80 -1.60 -11.69 -0.82
C ALA A 80 -1.23 -13.17 -0.61
N GLY A 81 -1.72 -14.03 -1.48
CA GLY A 81 -1.22 -15.40 -1.56
C GLY A 81 0.26 -15.47 -1.95
N ASP A 82 0.95 -16.52 -1.49
CA ASP A 82 2.32 -16.79 -1.95
C ASP A 82 2.31 -17.29 -3.41
N VAL A 83 3.32 -16.89 -4.17
CA VAL A 83 3.55 -17.42 -5.53
C VAL A 83 4.55 -18.55 -5.45
N THR A 84 4.19 -19.73 -5.96
CA THR A 84 5.05 -20.92 -5.97
C THR A 84 5.38 -21.32 -7.39
N ALA A 85 6.67 -21.29 -7.73
CA ALA A 85 7.18 -21.83 -8.98
C ALA A 85 7.53 -23.31 -8.82
N THR A 86 6.96 -24.16 -9.65
CA THR A 86 7.29 -25.59 -9.71
C THR A 86 7.87 -25.93 -11.07
N TYR A 87 8.78 -26.90 -11.09
CA TYR A 87 9.49 -27.34 -12.28
C TYR A 87 9.34 -28.85 -12.37
N VAL A 88 8.51 -29.31 -13.30
CA VAL A 88 8.13 -30.72 -13.42
C VAL A 88 8.36 -31.22 -14.84
N ASP A 89 8.68 -32.50 -14.95
CA ASP A 89 8.58 -33.25 -16.18
C ASP A 89 7.09 -33.40 -16.57
N VAL A 90 6.74 -33.07 -17.82
CA VAL A 90 5.34 -33.02 -18.27
C VAL A 90 4.67 -34.39 -18.38
N ASP A 91 5.45 -35.44 -18.63
CA ASP A 91 4.93 -36.80 -18.85
C ASP A 91 4.76 -37.56 -17.54
N THR A 92 5.67 -37.32 -16.58
CA THR A 92 5.74 -38.09 -15.32
C THR A 92 5.34 -37.29 -14.08
N ASN A 93 5.17 -35.96 -14.19
CA ASN A 93 5.05 -35.03 -13.06
C ASN A 93 6.22 -35.09 -12.06
N THR A 94 7.36 -35.66 -12.45
CA THR A 94 8.54 -35.72 -11.59
C THR A 94 9.08 -34.31 -11.36
N ALA A 95 9.23 -33.92 -10.10
CA ALA A 95 9.84 -32.64 -9.76
C ALA A 95 11.32 -32.62 -10.14
N LEU A 96 11.70 -31.65 -10.97
CA LEU A 96 13.08 -31.44 -11.45
C LEU A 96 13.86 -30.48 -10.55
N HIS A 97 13.15 -29.72 -9.71
CA HIS A 97 13.72 -28.77 -8.76
C HIS A 97 12.80 -28.61 -7.55
N THR A 98 13.35 -28.22 -6.41
CA THR A 98 12.57 -27.82 -5.24
C THR A 98 11.71 -26.59 -5.56
N PRO A 99 10.44 -26.51 -5.14
CA PRO A 99 9.62 -25.34 -5.41
C PRO A 99 10.26 -24.06 -4.86
N GLU A 100 10.14 -22.98 -5.62
CA GLU A 100 10.60 -21.65 -5.20
C GLU A 100 9.39 -20.80 -4.83
N VAL A 101 9.41 -20.26 -3.62
CA VAL A 101 8.27 -19.53 -3.04
C VAL A 101 8.62 -18.06 -2.92
N GLN A 102 7.80 -17.21 -3.51
CA GLN A 102 7.81 -15.77 -3.27
C GLN A 102 6.67 -15.43 -2.32
N SER A 103 7.02 -14.94 -1.13
CA SER A 103 6.01 -14.59 -0.14
C SER A 103 5.13 -13.43 -0.62
N GLY A 104 3.82 -13.58 -0.45
CA GLY A 104 2.78 -12.57 -0.69
C GLY A 104 2.58 -11.60 0.48
N VAL A 105 3.32 -11.76 1.58
CA VAL A 105 3.23 -10.85 2.74
C VAL A 105 3.55 -9.42 2.32
N ARG A 106 2.60 -8.51 2.58
CA ARG A 106 2.65 -7.09 2.18
C ARG A 106 2.90 -6.88 0.68
N LYS A 107 2.40 -7.77 -0.19
CA LYS A 107 2.61 -7.67 -1.65
C LYS A 107 1.35 -7.53 -2.47
N LEU A 108 0.15 -7.44 -1.88
CA LEU A 108 -1.08 -7.35 -2.67
C LEU A 108 -1.02 -6.24 -3.74
N GLY A 109 -1.35 -6.63 -4.98
CA GLY A 109 -1.30 -5.80 -6.18
C GLY A 109 0.10 -5.52 -6.75
N LEU A 110 1.19 -5.93 -6.08
CA LEU A 110 2.55 -5.80 -6.62
C LEU A 110 2.84 -6.86 -7.69
N PRO A 111 3.72 -6.57 -8.66
CA PRO A 111 4.11 -7.55 -9.66
C PRO A 111 4.98 -8.68 -9.07
N TYR A 112 4.90 -9.85 -9.68
CA TYR A 112 5.83 -10.96 -9.52
C TYR A 112 6.31 -11.48 -10.88
N ASP A 113 7.48 -12.12 -10.87
CA ASP A 113 8.02 -12.91 -11.98
C ASP A 113 8.82 -14.07 -11.37
N THR A 114 8.65 -15.28 -11.88
CA THR A 114 9.39 -16.47 -11.41
C THR A 114 10.53 -16.80 -12.36
N ASP A 115 11.63 -17.34 -11.82
CA ASP A 115 12.78 -17.68 -12.66
C ASP A 115 12.44 -18.82 -13.64
N GLN A 116 12.97 -18.73 -14.86
CA GLN A 116 12.95 -19.86 -15.79
C GLN A 116 14.26 -20.65 -15.65
N LYS A 117 14.16 -21.98 -15.50
CA LYS A 117 15.32 -22.86 -15.33
C LYS A 117 15.55 -23.76 -16.54
N SER A 118 16.80 -24.17 -16.73
CA SER A 118 17.23 -25.18 -17.69
C SER A 118 17.75 -26.43 -16.97
N PHE A 119 17.31 -27.61 -17.38
CA PHE A 119 17.74 -28.88 -16.80
C PHE A 119 18.47 -29.73 -17.84
N ARG A 120 19.58 -30.36 -17.45
CA ARG A 120 20.32 -31.25 -18.35
C ARG A 120 19.42 -32.40 -18.78
N TYR A 121 19.40 -32.70 -20.07
CA TYR A 121 18.56 -33.75 -20.71
C TYR A 121 17.06 -33.42 -20.83
N TYR A 122 16.64 -32.20 -20.52
CA TYR A 122 15.24 -31.77 -20.69
C TYR A 122 15.18 -30.54 -21.60
N ASP A 123 14.19 -30.51 -22.50
CA ASP A 123 13.82 -29.34 -23.26
C ASP A 123 12.64 -28.62 -22.59
N LEU A 124 12.66 -27.28 -22.60
CA LEU A 124 11.52 -26.49 -22.14
C LEU A 124 10.41 -26.51 -23.21
N ILE A 125 9.28 -27.12 -22.88
CA ILE A 125 8.15 -27.23 -23.81
C ILE A 125 7.35 -25.93 -23.91
N THR A 126 7.08 -25.28 -22.77
CA THR A 126 6.30 -24.04 -22.73
C THR A 126 6.57 -23.25 -21.44
N VAL A 127 6.40 -21.93 -21.53
CA VAL A 127 6.39 -21.04 -20.36
C VAL A 127 4.94 -20.76 -20.01
N PRO A 128 4.48 -21.02 -18.77
CA PRO A 128 3.09 -20.80 -18.41
C PRO A 128 2.77 -19.31 -18.37
N THR A 129 1.52 -18.94 -18.69
CA THR A 129 1.10 -17.53 -18.77
C THR A 129 1.15 -16.80 -17.43
N ASN A 130 1.08 -17.54 -16.32
CA ASN A 130 1.21 -17.03 -14.96
C ASN A 130 2.66 -17.06 -14.44
N LYS A 131 3.68 -17.19 -15.30
CA LYS A 131 5.09 -17.00 -14.93
C LYS A 131 5.33 -15.60 -14.33
N SER A 132 4.60 -14.61 -14.84
CA SER A 132 4.58 -13.24 -14.32
C SER A 132 3.14 -12.76 -14.15
N GLY A 133 2.88 -11.94 -13.14
CA GLY A 133 1.56 -11.39 -12.85
C GLY A 133 1.60 -10.43 -11.68
N ASN A 134 0.46 -10.26 -11.01
CA ASN A 134 0.36 -9.50 -9.76
C ASN A 134 -0.03 -10.44 -8.62
N PHE A 135 0.44 -10.14 -7.42
CA PHE A 135 0.02 -10.81 -6.20
C PHE A 135 -1.46 -10.48 -5.92
N ASP A 136 -2.29 -11.51 -5.80
CA ASP A 136 -3.74 -11.44 -5.56
C ASP A 136 -4.15 -12.06 -4.21
#